data_AF-A0A941LQR4-F1
#
_entry.id   AF-A0A941LQR4-F1
#
_cell.length_a   1.000
_cell.length_b   1.000
_cell.length_c   1.000
_cell.angle_alpha   90.00
_cell.angle_beta   90.00
_cell.angle_gamma   90.00
#
_symmetry.space_group_name_H-M   'P 1'
#
loop_
_entity.id
_entity.type
_entity.pdbx_description
1 polymer ?
#
loop_
_entity_poly.entity_id
_entity_poly.type
_entity_poly.pdbx_seq_one_letter_code
_entity_poly.pdbx_strand_id
1 'polypeptide(L)'
;MPSRQRRNIAFSSSAFFSNTSRRRKTRAGLRFISTGSLKPSADSATSIRSNTITTDHIPPHPAMITANSLTLTLPVPPSINHQYATVNGRRLLSSKGRAYKEEVAQQVWVVLAQSPSARAFRDRLRSGPLALSIQFFFATSLRRDLDGGLKIAQDAVCEGLGVNDNRITETHLYKHVDKTNPRIEVALSCLLPSPHEC
;
A
#
# COMPACT_ATOMS: atom_id res chain seq x y z
N MET A 1 -3.93 27.36 -45.04
CA MET A 1 -3.62 28.32 -43.96
C MET A 1 -4.89 29.08 -43.61
N PRO A 2 -5.44 28.85 -42.41
CA PRO A 2 -5.62 29.99 -41.52
C PRO A 2 -5.12 29.68 -40.11
N SER A 3 -4.34 30.63 -39.62
CA SER A 3 -3.84 30.77 -38.25
C SER A 3 -4.95 31.27 -37.32
N ARG A 4 -5.12 30.62 -36.15
CA ARG A 4 -5.80 31.23 -35.00
C ARG A 4 -5.21 30.74 -33.69
N GLN A 5 -4.17 31.49 -33.28
CA GLN A 5 -3.95 32.05 -31.96
C GLN A 5 -4.36 31.18 -30.73
N ARG A 6 -3.35 30.55 -30.12
CA ARG A 6 -3.39 30.03 -28.76
C ARG A 6 -3.43 31.21 -27.76
N ARG A 7 -4.43 31.22 -26.87
CA ARG A 7 -4.39 32.02 -25.64
C ARG A 7 -4.14 31.10 -24.45
N ASN A 8 -3.08 31.43 -23.73
CA ASN A 8 -2.66 30.84 -22.47
C ASN A 8 -3.77 31.01 -21.42
N ILE A 9 -4.04 29.94 -20.65
CA ILE A 9 -4.76 30.04 -19.38
C ILE A 9 -3.81 29.54 -18.30
N ALA A 10 -3.57 30.43 -17.34
CA ALA A 10 -2.69 30.26 -16.20
C ALA A 10 -3.23 29.20 -15.23
N PHE A 11 -2.34 28.35 -14.73
CA PHE A 11 -2.58 27.54 -13.54
C PHE A 11 -2.31 28.39 -12.30
N SER A 12 -3.34 28.64 -11.51
CA SER A 12 -3.21 29.19 -10.16
C SER A 12 -3.36 28.07 -9.14
N SER A 13 -2.38 28.00 -8.24
CA SER A 13 -2.15 27.02 -7.20
C SER A 13 -2.69 27.49 -5.84
N SER A 14 -3.19 26.54 -5.04
CA SER A 14 -3.23 26.51 -3.55
C SER A 14 -4.07 27.59 -2.82
N ALA A 15 -4.68 27.39 -1.65
CA ALA A 15 -4.93 26.27 -0.75
C ALA A 15 -5.85 26.77 0.40
N PHE A 16 -6.14 25.87 1.35
CA PHE A 16 -6.59 26.09 2.73
C PHE A 16 -8.09 26.25 2.99
N PHE A 17 -8.70 25.16 3.49
CA PHE A 17 -9.76 25.26 4.48
C PHE A 17 -9.43 24.35 5.67
N SER A 18 -9.22 24.99 6.82
CA SER A 18 -9.04 24.40 8.15
C SER A 18 -10.37 23.89 8.70
N ASN A 19 -10.41 22.66 9.20
CA ASN A 19 -11.59 22.09 9.84
C ASN A 19 -11.31 21.87 11.35
N THR A 20 -11.94 22.67 12.21
CA THR A 20 -11.87 22.53 13.67
C THR A 20 -13.10 21.77 14.19
N SER A 21 -12.89 20.55 14.68
CA SER A 21 -13.90 19.75 15.39
C SER A 21 -13.82 20.02 16.90
N ARG A 22 -14.94 20.41 17.51
CA ARG A 22 -15.06 20.63 18.96
C ARG A 22 -15.99 19.58 19.59
N ARG A 23 -15.39 18.74 20.44
CA ARG A 23 -16.00 17.76 21.35
C ARG A 23 -17.18 18.31 22.17
N ARG A 24 -18.18 17.47 22.42
CA ARG A 24 -19.05 17.53 23.61
C ARG A 24 -19.06 16.20 24.36
N LYS A 25 -18.87 16.29 25.67
CA LYS A 25 -19.00 15.26 26.72
C LYS A 25 -20.47 15.14 27.14
N THR A 26 -20.90 13.96 27.56
CA THR A 26 -21.90 13.79 28.62
C THR A 26 -21.61 12.53 29.47
N ARG A 27 -21.84 12.68 30.77
CA ARG A 27 -21.67 11.74 31.90
C ARG A 27 -23.07 11.42 32.45
N ALA A 28 -23.30 10.21 32.96
CA ALA A 28 -24.13 9.81 34.12
C ALA A 28 -24.18 8.27 34.13
N GLY A 29 -23.82 7.51 35.18
CA GLY A 29 -24.43 7.41 36.52
C GLY A 29 -25.62 6.44 36.43
N LEU A 30 -25.72 5.27 37.10
CA LEU A 30 -25.68 5.04 38.56
C LEU A 30 -25.89 3.51 38.87
N ARG A 31 -25.39 3.06 40.05
CA ARG A 31 -25.97 2.07 41.01
C ARG A 31 -25.98 0.55 40.67
N PHE A 32 -25.81 -0.41 41.59
CA PHE A 32 -25.35 -0.55 43.00
C PHE A 32 -25.38 -2.08 43.34
N ILE A 33 -24.41 -2.61 44.13
CA ILE A 33 -24.39 -3.79 45.06
C ILE A 33 -24.92 -5.19 44.61
N SER A 34 -24.44 -6.38 45.05
CA SER A 34 -23.96 -6.81 46.38
C SER A 34 -23.30 -8.22 46.38
N THR A 35 -22.26 -8.38 47.22
CA THR A 35 -21.88 -9.50 48.14
C THR A 35 -21.50 -10.94 47.71
N GLY A 36 -20.40 -11.41 48.33
CA GLY A 36 -20.02 -12.82 48.61
C GLY A 36 -18.52 -13.09 48.35
N SER A 37 -17.57 -12.79 49.24
CA SER A 37 -17.13 -13.47 50.49
C SER A 37 -16.29 -14.75 50.33
N LEU A 38 -15.06 -14.68 50.88
CA LEU A 38 -14.16 -15.73 51.41
C LEU A 38 -13.12 -16.45 50.50
N LYS A 39 -11.85 -16.15 50.85
CA LYS A 39 -10.54 -16.85 50.66
C LYS A 39 -10.48 -18.14 51.53
N PRO A 40 -9.53 -19.11 51.38
CA PRO A 40 -8.06 -18.88 51.31
C PRO A 40 -7.16 -19.88 50.51
N SER A 41 -5.90 -19.42 50.34
CA SER A 41 -4.55 -20.07 50.29
C SER A 41 -4.39 -21.60 50.14
N ALA A 42 -3.33 -22.22 49.63
CA ALA A 42 -1.97 -21.87 49.18
C ALA A 42 -1.42 -23.07 48.36
N ASP A 43 -0.15 -22.95 47.93
CA ASP A 43 0.79 -24.01 47.53
C ASP A 43 0.95 -24.37 46.04
N SER A 44 1.84 -23.60 45.42
CA SER A 44 3.14 -24.09 44.95
C SER A 44 3.20 -25.49 44.33
N ALA A 45 3.02 -25.56 43.01
CA ALA A 45 3.62 -26.60 42.19
C ALA A 45 4.37 -25.95 41.02
N THR A 46 5.69 -26.05 41.09
CA THR A 46 6.68 -25.70 40.07
C THR A 46 6.29 -26.30 38.72
N SER A 47 5.71 -25.49 37.84
CA SER A 47 5.52 -25.84 36.44
C SER A 47 6.63 -25.18 35.63
N ILE A 48 7.55 -26.01 35.18
CA ILE A 48 8.63 -25.67 34.25
C ILE A 48 7.96 -25.06 33.02
N ARG A 49 8.06 -23.73 32.87
CA ARG A 49 7.68 -23.02 31.66
C ARG A 49 8.63 -23.45 30.55
N SER A 50 8.20 -24.46 29.80
CA SER A 50 8.69 -24.68 28.44
C SER A 50 8.40 -23.40 27.66
N ASN A 51 9.46 -22.67 27.30
CA ASN A 51 9.38 -21.52 26.42
C ASN A 51 8.79 -21.98 25.09
N THR A 52 7.48 -21.80 24.90
CA THR A 52 6.87 -21.77 23.58
C THR A 52 7.37 -20.49 22.92
N ILE A 53 8.42 -20.66 22.13
CA ILE A 53 8.88 -19.69 21.14
C ILE A 53 7.63 -19.27 20.37
N THR A 54 7.21 -18.04 20.61
CA THR A 54 6.09 -17.42 19.94
C THR A 54 6.47 -17.40 18.47
N THR A 55 5.62 -18.00 17.63
CA THR A 55 5.77 -18.03 16.18
C THR A 55 5.70 -16.58 15.70
N ASP A 56 6.87 -15.93 15.66
CA ASP A 56 7.02 -14.59 15.14
C ASP A 56 6.52 -14.59 13.69
N HIS A 57 5.62 -13.66 13.43
CA HIS A 57 5.14 -13.26 12.12
C HIS A 57 6.35 -12.92 11.24
N ILE A 58 6.89 -13.91 10.52
CA ILE A 58 7.81 -13.65 9.43
C ILE A 58 6.94 -13.15 8.27
N PRO A 59 7.04 -11.88 7.86
CA PRO A 59 6.38 -11.44 6.65
C PRO A 59 6.86 -12.32 5.49
N PRO A 60 5.96 -12.81 4.64
CA PRO A 60 6.36 -13.52 3.43
C PRO A 60 7.11 -12.52 2.56
N HIS A 61 8.43 -12.63 2.61
CA HIS A 61 9.45 -11.73 2.06
C HIS A 61 9.54 -10.35 2.76
N PRO A 62 10.66 -10.04 3.45
CA PRO A 62 10.91 -8.68 3.88
C PRO A 62 10.99 -7.76 2.68
N ALA A 63 10.50 -6.53 2.83
CA ALA A 63 10.73 -5.50 1.82
C ALA A 63 12.24 -5.33 1.63
N MET A 64 12.71 -5.50 0.40
CA MET A 64 14.13 -5.45 0.08
C MET A 64 14.38 -4.52 -1.10
N ILE A 65 15.43 -3.72 -0.99
CA ILE A 65 15.95 -2.94 -2.10
C ILE A 65 17.35 -3.43 -2.38
N THR A 66 17.53 -3.97 -3.58
CA THR A 66 18.84 -4.05 -4.21
C THR A 66 19.02 -2.84 -5.10
N ALA A 67 20.21 -2.67 -5.64
CA ALA A 67 20.43 -1.55 -6.52
C ALA A 67 19.69 -1.72 -7.89
N ASN A 68 19.19 -2.91 -8.26
CA ASN A 68 18.38 -3.13 -9.48
C ASN A 68 16.90 -3.39 -9.22
N SER A 69 16.49 -3.68 -7.99
CA SER A 69 15.12 -4.14 -7.71
C SER A 69 14.61 -3.70 -6.36
N LEU A 70 13.28 -3.60 -6.28
CA LEU A 70 12.51 -3.30 -5.09
C LEU A 70 11.44 -4.38 -4.91
N THR A 71 11.35 -4.95 -3.71
CA THR A 71 10.24 -5.81 -3.30
C THR A 71 9.45 -5.18 -2.17
N LEU A 72 8.13 -5.27 -2.22
CA LEU A 72 7.19 -4.70 -1.25
C LEU A 72 6.03 -5.66 -0.99
N THR A 73 5.60 -5.75 0.26
CA THR A 73 4.31 -6.33 0.62
C THR A 73 3.33 -5.19 0.89
N LEU A 74 2.22 -5.16 0.16
CA LEU A 74 1.21 -4.10 0.23
C LEU A 74 -0.17 -4.71 0.52
N PRO A 75 -1.14 -3.94 1.06
CA PRO A 75 -2.51 -4.42 1.22
C PRO A 75 -3.13 -4.75 -0.14
N VAL A 76 -4.16 -5.59 -0.14
CA VAL A 76 -4.95 -5.84 -1.36
C VAL A 76 -5.61 -4.53 -1.81
N PRO A 77 -5.46 -4.11 -3.07
CA PRO A 77 -6.12 -2.91 -3.58
C PRO A 77 -7.65 -2.94 -3.39
N PRO A 78 -8.30 -1.78 -3.21
CA PRO A 78 -9.75 -1.70 -3.27
C PRO A 78 -10.24 -2.21 -4.63
N SER A 79 -11.43 -2.82 -4.68
CA SER A 79 -12.01 -3.24 -5.97
C SER A 79 -12.34 -2.04 -6.86
N ILE A 80 -12.44 -2.22 -8.18
CA ILE A 80 -12.73 -1.14 -9.15
C ILE A 80 -13.92 -0.27 -8.70
N ASN A 81 -15.02 -0.90 -8.26
CA ASN A 81 -16.22 -0.21 -7.78
C ASN A 81 -15.98 0.70 -6.57
N HIS A 82 -14.90 0.45 -5.83
CA HIS A 82 -14.48 1.24 -4.68
C HIS A 82 -13.29 2.17 -4.97
N GLN A 83 -12.65 2.07 -6.14
CA GLN A 83 -11.51 2.92 -6.48
C GLN A 83 -11.92 4.31 -6.94
N TYR A 84 -13.05 4.42 -7.63
CA TYR A 84 -13.50 5.67 -8.23
C TYR A 84 -14.91 6.04 -7.79
N ALA A 85 -15.18 7.34 -7.76
CA ALA A 85 -16.51 7.89 -7.54
C ALA A 85 -16.83 8.88 -8.66
N THR A 86 -18.11 9.00 -9.01
CA THR A 86 -18.58 10.01 -9.95
C THR A 86 -19.07 11.22 -9.18
N VAL A 87 -18.47 12.38 -9.42
CA VAL A 87 -18.85 13.66 -8.81
C VAL A 87 -19.02 14.68 -9.93
N ASN A 88 -20.20 15.31 -10.02
CA ASN A 88 -20.53 16.27 -11.08
C ASN A 88 -20.24 15.73 -12.50
N GLY A 89 -20.58 14.46 -12.76
CA GLY A 89 -20.34 13.79 -14.04
C GLY A 89 -18.88 13.44 -14.34
N ARG A 90 -17.95 13.68 -13.41
CA ARG A 90 -16.52 13.35 -13.56
C ARG A 90 -16.13 12.17 -12.67
N ARG A 91 -15.35 11.26 -13.22
CA ARG A 91 -14.78 10.13 -12.46
C ARG A 91 -13.52 10.58 -11.75
N LEU A 92 -13.55 10.52 -10.42
CA LEU A 92 -12.45 10.92 -9.55
C LEU A 92 -12.03 9.74 -8.66
N LEU A 93 -10.80 9.78 -8.15
CA LEU A 93 -10.36 8.79 -7.18
C LEU A 93 -11.20 8.91 -5.89
N SER A 94 -11.73 7.79 -5.43
CA SER A 94 -12.53 7.71 -4.21
C SER A 94 -11.65 7.96 -2.97
N SER A 95 -12.27 8.12 -1.80
CA SER A 95 -11.53 8.15 -0.54
C SER A 95 -10.74 6.87 -0.28
N LYS A 96 -11.31 5.69 -0.60
CA LYS A 96 -10.61 4.40 -0.47
C LYS A 96 -9.43 4.29 -1.43
N GLY A 97 -9.60 4.77 -2.67
CA GLY A 97 -8.51 4.82 -3.64
C GLY A 97 -7.37 5.72 -3.19
N ARG A 98 -7.69 6.91 -2.66
CA ARG A 98 -6.70 7.85 -2.10
C ARG A 98 -5.96 7.26 -0.90
N ALA A 99 -6.70 6.70 0.07
CA ALA A 99 -6.10 6.05 1.23
C ALA A 99 -5.14 4.93 0.84
N TYR A 100 -5.51 4.11 -0.14
CA TYR A 100 -4.63 3.07 -0.67
C TYR A 100 -3.33 3.66 -1.27
N LYS A 101 -3.42 4.71 -2.09
CA LYS A 101 -2.24 5.37 -2.68
C LYS A 101 -1.34 5.99 -1.60
N GLU A 102 -1.92 6.62 -0.59
CA GLU A 102 -1.19 7.20 0.55
C GLU A 102 -0.46 6.11 1.35
N GLU A 103 -1.10 4.98 1.62
CA GLU A 103 -0.48 3.85 2.33
C GLU A 103 0.69 3.26 1.55
N VAL A 104 0.53 3.04 0.24
CA VAL A 104 1.62 2.57 -0.62
C VAL A 104 2.77 3.58 -0.66
N ALA A 105 2.48 4.88 -0.79
CA ALA A 105 3.52 5.92 -0.79
C ALA A 105 4.33 5.94 0.52
N GLN A 106 3.66 5.75 1.65
CA GLN A 106 4.33 5.64 2.96
C GLN A 106 5.24 4.40 3.02
N GLN A 107 4.76 3.24 2.58
CA GLN A 107 5.57 2.01 2.55
C GLN A 107 6.80 2.17 1.65
N VAL A 108 6.62 2.71 0.43
CA VAL A 108 7.73 3.00 -0.49
C VAL A 108 8.74 3.94 0.16
N TRP A 109 8.27 5.01 0.81
CA TRP A 109 9.14 5.98 1.48
C TRP A 109 9.95 5.34 2.61
N VAL A 110 9.30 4.56 3.49
CA VAL A 110 9.96 3.86 4.61
C VAL A 110 11.04 2.91 4.08
N VAL A 111 10.72 2.09 3.09
CA VAL A 111 11.66 1.09 2.54
C VAL A 111 12.84 1.76 1.85
N LEU A 112 12.62 2.86 1.13
CA LEU A 112 13.71 3.66 0.55
C LEU A 112 14.57 4.34 1.62
N ALA A 113 13.97 4.86 2.68
CA ALA A 113 14.69 5.56 3.74
C ALA A 113 15.60 4.62 4.54
N GLN A 114 15.23 3.34 4.66
CA GLN A 114 15.96 2.34 5.42
C GLN A 114 17.01 1.57 4.60
N SER A 115 17.01 1.70 3.26
CA SER A 115 17.92 0.93 2.41
C SER A 115 19.21 1.68 2.07
N PRO A 116 20.39 1.10 2.34
CA PRO A 116 21.67 1.60 1.86
C PRO A 116 21.76 1.67 0.32
N SER A 117 21.02 0.80 -0.37
CA SER A 117 21.00 0.69 -1.84
C SER A 117 20.04 1.69 -2.49
N ALA A 118 19.28 2.47 -1.72
CA ALA A 118 18.21 3.33 -2.25
C ALA A 118 18.71 4.36 -3.27
N ARG A 119 19.91 4.94 -3.06
CA ARG A 119 20.50 5.88 -4.03
C ARG A 119 20.79 5.21 -5.36
N ALA A 120 21.54 4.10 -5.33
CA ALA A 120 21.92 3.36 -6.53
C ALA A 120 20.68 2.81 -7.26
N PHE A 121 19.66 2.39 -6.51
CA PHE A 121 18.37 2.00 -7.05
C PHE A 121 17.68 3.15 -7.76
N ARG A 122 17.55 4.33 -7.14
CA ARG A 122 16.91 5.51 -7.77
C ARG A 122 17.63 5.96 -9.04
N ASP A 123 18.95 5.86 -9.08
CA ASP A 123 19.74 6.23 -10.26
C ASP A 123 19.43 5.28 -11.43
N ARG A 124 19.42 3.96 -11.19
CA ARG A 124 19.05 2.97 -12.22
C ARG A 124 17.57 2.99 -12.57
N LEU A 125 16.74 3.27 -11.59
CA LEU A 125 15.31 3.44 -11.78
C LEU A 125 15.02 4.59 -12.73
N ARG A 126 15.97 5.47 -13.10
CA ARG A 126 15.82 6.52 -14.12
C ARG A 126 16.36 6.16 -15.51
N SER A 127 17.11 5.07 -15.65
CA SER A 127 17.97 4.84 -16.82
C SER A 127 17.41 3.90 -17.89
N GLY A 128 16.29 3.20 -17.68
CA GLY A 128 15.84 2.17 -18.63
C GLY A 128 14.42 1.63 -18.45
N PRO A 129 14.01 0.63 -19.24
CA PRO A 129 12.72 -0.02 -19.08
C PRO A 129 12.62 -0.75 -17.73
N LEU A 130 11.39 -0.97 -17.27
CA LEU A 130 11.08 -1.59 -15.98
C LEU A 130 10.18 -2.81 -16.16
N ALA A 131 10.40 -3.81 -15.32
CA ALA A 131 9.50 -4.94 -15.15
C ALA A 131 8.77 -4.83 -13.81
N LEU A 132 7.44 -4.96 -13.85
CA LEU A 132 6.57 -4.99 -12.69
C LEU A 132 5.96 -6.40 -12.54
N SER A 133 6.21 -7.04 -11.40
CA SER A 133 5.54 -8.28 -11.01
C SER A 133 4.64 -8.03 -9.80
N ILE A 134 3.39 -8.50 -9.86
CA ILE A 134 2.47 -8.47 -8.74
C ILE A 134 1.88 -9.86 -8.53
N GLN A 135 2.11 -10.41 -7.34
CA GLN A 135 1.43 -11.60 -6.85
C GLN A 135 0.26 -11.17 -5.96
N PHE A 136 -0.96 -11.49 -6.38
CA PHE A 136 -2.17 -11.20 -5.61
C PHE A 136 -2.54 -12.39 -4.74
N PHE A 137 -2.61 -12.18 -3.42
CA PHE A 137 -3.09 -13.17 -2.46
C PHE A 137 -4.47 -12.75 -1.96
N PHE A 138 -5.53 -13.31 -2.53
CA PHE A 138 -6.91 -12.98 -2.14
C PHE A 138 -7.44 -13.92 -1.08
N ALA A 139 -8.38 -13.44 -0.26
CA ALA A 139 -9.11 -14.31 0.65
C ALA A 139 -10.01 -15.33 -0.08
N THR A 140 -10.41 -15.06 -1.32
CA THR A 140 -11.24 -15.97 -2.13
C THR A 140 -10.82 -15.89 -3.61
N SER A 141 -10.81 -17.02 -4.32
CA SER A 141 -10.37 -17.10 -5.72
C SER A 141 -11.31 -16.42 -6.73
N LEU A 142 -12.61 -16.38 -6.49
CA LEU A 142 -13.61 -16.04 -7.52
C LEU A 142 -14.09 -14.58 -7.54
N ARG A 143 -13.74 -13.77 -6.54
CA ARG A 143 -14.40 -12.46 -6.35
C ARG A 143 -13.73 -11.26 -7.04
N ARG A 144 -12.49 -11.41 -7.54
CA ARG A 144 -11.71 -10.28 -8.04
C ARG A 144 -10.87 -10.65 -9.26
N ASP A 145 -10.88 -9.73 -10.21
CA ASP A 145 -9.99 -9.72 -11.36
C ASP A 145 -8.66 -9.04 -11.00
N LEU A 146 -7.60 -9.41 -11.70
CA LEU A 146 -6.25 -8.90 -11.44
C LEU A 146 -6.04 -7.51 -12.03
N ASP A 147 -6.64 -7.23 -13.19
CA ASP A 147 -6.55 -5.97 -13.92
C ASP A 147 -7.08 -4.78 -13.11
N GLY A 148 -8.17 -4.98 -12.37
CA GLY A 148 -8.72 -3.98 -11.47
C GLY A 148 -7.76 -3.60 -10.36
N GLY A 149 -7.03 -4.56 -9.80
CA GLY A 149 -6.00 -4.30 -8.79
C GLY A 149 -4.70 -3.74 -9.39
N LEU A 150 -4.33 -4.20 -10.60
CA LEU A 150 -3.10 -3.83 -11.29
C LEU A 150 -2.98 -2.32 -11.44
N LYS A 151 -3.97 -1.65 -12.04
CA LYS A 151 -3.79 -0.23 -12.44
C LYS A 151 -3.52 0.66 -11.23
N ILE A 152 -4.32 0.55 -10.17
CA ILE A 152 -4.12 1.38 -8.98
C ILE A 152 -2.85 1.01 -8.21
N ALA A 153 -2.44 -0.26 -8.19
CA ALA A 153 -1.20 -0.68 -7.54
C ALA A 153 0.02 -0.14 -8.30
N GLN A 154 0.03 -0.25 -9.63
CA GLN A 154 1.05 0.31 -10.50
C GLN A 154 1.14 1.83 -10.31
N ASP A 155 0.01 2.55 -10.40
CA ASP A 155 -0.02 4.01 -10.21
C ASP A 155 0.52 4.42 -8.84
N ALA A 156 0.15 3.69 -7.78
CA ALA A 156 0.58 3.99 -6.42
C ALA A 156 2.09 3.75 -6.22
N VAL A 157 2.62 2.64 -6.75
CA VAL A 157 4.05 2.31 -6.66
C VAL A 157 4.88 3.29 -7.50
N CYS A 158 4.46 3.57 -8.74
CA CYS A 158 5.13 4.53 -9.63
C CYS A 158 5.13 5.94 -9.03
N GLU A 159 4.01 6.42 -8.50
CA GLU A 159 3.92 7.72 -7.84
C GLU A 159 4.81 7.80 -6.60
N GLY A 160 4.77 6.76 -5.74
CA GLY A 160 5.64 6.69 -4.55
C GLY A 160 7.14 6.69 -4.89
N LEU A 161 7.50 6.18 -6.06
CA LEU A 161 8.87 6.16 -6.57
C LEU A 161 9.26 7.42 -7.38
N GLY A 162 8.29 8.25 -7.75
CA GLY A 162 8.51 9.39 -8.65
C GLY A 162 8.90 8.98 -10.07
N VAL A 163 8.32 7.88 -10.56
CA VAL A 163 8.58 7.32 -11.90
C VAL A 163 7.29 7.32 -12.72
N ASN A 164 7.43 7.53 -14.04
CA ASN A 164 6.31 7.42 -14.97
C ASN A 164 6.00 5.95 -15.28
N ASP A 165 4.73 5.58 -15.25
CA ASP A 165 4.25 4.22 -15.49
C ASP A 165 4.48 3.75 -16.95
N ASN A 166 4.68 4.68 -17.88
CA ASN A 166 5.05 4.39 -19.28
C ASN A 166 6.39 3.66 -19.45
N ARG A 167 7.22 3.59 -18.40
CA ARG A 167 8.49 2.86 -18.40
C ARG A 167 8.35 1.39 -18.05
N ILE A 168 7.17 0.97 -17.60
CA ILE A 168 6.90 -0.44 -17.35
C ILE A 168 6.59 -1.09 -18.69
N THR A 169 7.54 -1.88 -19.20
CA THR A 169 7.43 -2.59 -20.48
C THR A 169 7.09 -4.06 -20.30
N GLU A 170 7.35 -4.61 -19.11
CA GLU A 170 7.03 -5.99 -18.74
C GLU A 170 6.13 -6.00 -17.51
N THR A 171 5.02 -6.73 -17.58
CA THR A 171 4.07 -6.87 -16.46
C THR A 171 3.71 -8.33 -16.24
N HIS A 172 3.96 -8.83 -15.03
CA HIS A 172 3.70 -10.21 -14.63
C HIS A 172 2.66 -10.22 -13.52
N LEU A 173 1.53 -10.88 -13.74
CA LEU A 173 0.46 -10.98 -12.75
C LEU A 173 0.25 -12.44 -12.35
N TYR A 174 0.22 -12.68 -11.04
CA TYR A 174 -0.06 -13.98 -10.47
C TYR A 174 -1.23 -13.90 -9.50
N LYS A 175 -2.06 -14.94 -9.46
CA LYS A 175 -3.23 -15.03 -8.60
C LYS A 175 -3.10 -16.22 -7.67
N HIS A 176 -3.21 -15.94 -6.39
CA HIS A 176 -3.14 -16.90 -5.31
C HIS A 176 -4.30 -16.69 -4.33
N VAL A 177 -4.54 -17.68 -3.49
CA VAL A 177 -5.49 -17.60 -2.39
C VAL A 177 -4.74 -17.73 -1.07
N ASP A 178 -4.89 -16.72 -0.22
CA ASP A 178 -4.48 -16.75 1.18
C ASP A 178 -5.62 -16.15 2.00
N LYS A 179 -6.37 -17.04 2.65
CA LYS A 179 -7.56 -16.67 3.43
C LYS A 179 -7.21 -15.88 4.68
N THR A 180 -6.03 -16.15 5.24
CA THR A 180 -5.61 -15.64 6.54
C THR A 180 -4.78 -14.37 6.44
N ASN A 181 -4.10 -14.16 5.31
CA ASN A 181 -3.22 -13.02 5.11
C ASN A 181 -3.34 -12.44 3.68
N PRO A 182 -4.48 -11.79 3.36
CA PRO A 182 -4.68 -11.19 2.05
C PRO A 182 -3.78 -9.98 1.83
N ARG A 183 -2.99 -10.01 0.75
CA ARG A 183 -1.98 -8.99 0.42
C ARG A 183 -1.67 -9.01 -1.07
N ILE A 184 -0.83 -8.07 -1.51
CA ILE A 184 -0.08 -8.21 -2.75
C ILE A 184 1.42 -8.20 -2.43
N GLU A 185 2.18 -8.99 -3.17
CA GLU A 185 3.64 -8.92 -3.18
C GLU A 185 4.07 -8.33 -4.51
N VAL A 186 4.72 -7.18 -4.46
CA VAL A 186 5.16 -6.42 -5.62
C VAL A 186 6.67 -6.55 -5.76
N ALA A 187 7.14 -6.83 -6.96
CA ALA A 187 8.54 -6.70 -7.33
C ALA A 187 8.67 -5.76 -8.54
N LEU A 188 9.53 -4.75 -8.41
CA LEU A 188 9.88 -3.84 -9.50
C LEU A 188 11.37 -3.99 -9.80
N SER A 189 11.72 -4.24 -11.06
CA SER A 189 13.09 -4.47 -11.50
C SER A 189 13.48 -3.53 -12.63
N CYS A 190 14.70 -2.98 -12.57
CA CYS A 190 15.32 -2.25 -13.66
C CYS A 190 15.81 -3.26 -14.70
N LEU A 191 15.27 -3.20 -15.90
CA LEU A 191 15.71 -4.04 -17.01
C LEU A 191 16.99 -3.47 -17.62
N LEU A 192 17.82 -4.36 -18.15
CA LEU A 192 18.94 -3.94 -18.99
C LEU A 192 18.37 -3.41 -20.31
N PRO A 193 18.90 -2.33 -20.88
CA PRO A 193 18.47 -1.85 -22.18
C PRO A 193 18.67 -2.98 -23.20
N SER A 194 17.62 -3.25 -24.00
CA SER A 194 17.72 -4.27 -25.03
C SER A 194 18.74 -3.82 -26.07
N PRO A 195 19.60 -4.72 -26.60
CA PRO A 195 20.65 -4.36 -27.55
C PRO A 195 20.11 -3.89 -28.92
N HIS A 196 18.79 -3.88 -29.13
CA HIS A 196 18.14 -3.55 -30.40
C HIS A 196 17.47 -2.17 -30.43
N GLU A 197 17.55 -1.40 -29.34
CA GLU A 197 17.04 -0.02 -29.25
C GLU A 197 18.20 0.96 -29.03
N CYS A 198 19.00 1.19 -30.08
CA CYS A 198 20.00 2.26 -30.17
C CYS A 198 19.77 3.08 -31.45
#